data_AF-A0A6L5NWA5-F1
#
_entry.id   AF-A0A6L5NWA5-F1
#
_cell.length_a   1.000
_cell.length_b   1.000
_cell.length_c   1.000
_cell.angle_alpha   90.00
_cell.angle_beta   90.00
_cell.angle_gamma   90.00
#
_symmetry.space_group_name_H-M   'P 1'
#
loop_
_entity.id
_entity.type
_entity.pdbx_description
1 polymer ?
#
loop_
_entity_poly.entity_id
_entity_poly.type
_entity_poly.pdbx_seq_one_letter_code
_entity_poly.pdbx_strand_id
1 'polypeptide(L)' 'MAQLINAIPNDAEINAMTQPKNPQAAEELQHRKCVKKRLDEYLEAQQLKRAMGDDDFWA' A
#
# COMPACT_ATOMS: atom_id res chain seq x y z
N MET A 1 -36.80 17.13 6.54
CA MET A 1 -35.66 16.96 5.60
C MET A 1 -34.46 16.47 6.40
N ALA A 2 -34.17 15.17 6.39
CA ALA A 2 -32.99 14.63 7.08
C ALA A 2 -31.75 14.93 6.22
N GLN A 3 -30.89 15.83 6.70
CA GLN A 3 -29.61 16.11 6.07
C GLN A 3 -28.66 14.96 6.44
N LEU A 4 -28.45 14.02 5.51
CA LEU A 4 -27.42 13.00 5.64
C LEU A 4 -26.05 13.69 5.56
N ILE A 5 -25.48 14.01 6.72
CA ILE A 5 -24.10 14.45 6.83
C ILE A 5 -23.26 13.23 6.45
N ASN A 6 -22.67 13.24 5.25
CA ASN A 6 -21.63 12.29 4.88
C ASN A 6 -20.41 12.58 5.75
N ALA A 7 -20.40 12.01 6.96
CA ALA A 7 -19.25 12.07 7.84
C ALA A 7 -18.13 11.28 7.19
N ILE A 8 -17.12 11.99 6.70
CA ILE A 8 -15.86 11.36 6.30
C ILE A 8 -15.21 10.87 7.59
N PRO A 9 -14.98 9.55 7.75
CA PRO A 9 -14.40 9.02 8.96
C PRO A 9 -13.01 9.62 9.17
N ASN A 10 -12.69 9.98 10.41
CA ASN A 10 -11.36 10.49 10.74
C ASN A 10 -10.32 9.36 10.67
N ASP A 11 -9.05 9.69 10.51
CA ASP A 11 -7.95 8.71 10.34
C ASP A 11 -7.91 7.67 11.47
N ALA A 12 -8.27 8.06 12.70
CA ALA A 12 -8.37 7.16 13.83
C ALA A 12 -9.51 6.12 13.67
N GLU A 13 -10.65 6.54 13.12
CA GLU A 13 -11.81 5.69 12.86
C GLU A 13 -11.53 4.74 11.69
N ILE A 14 -10.86 5.22 10.63
CA ILE A 14 -10.39 4.40 9.51
C ILE A 14 -9.42 3.33 10.01
N ASN A 15 -8.47 3.69 10.88
CA ASN A 15 -7.53 2.74 11.46
C ASN A 15 -8.22 1.70 12.35
N ALA A 16 -9.22 2.09 13.13
CA ALA A 16 -10.01 1.16 13.94
C ALA A 16 -10.84 0.17 13.07
N MET A 17 -11.33 0.63 11.92
CA MET A 17 -12.07 -0.22 10.97
C MET A 17 -11.14 -1.17 10.18
N THR A 18 -9.92 -0.74 9.89
CA THR A 18 -8.95 -1.48 9.08
C THR A 18 -7.98 -2.33 9.91
N GLN A 19 -7.97 -2.16 11.24
CA GLN A 19 -7.14 -2.96 12.11
C GLN A 19 -7.60 -4.43 12.12
N PRO A 20 -6.66 -5.37 11.94
CA PRO A 20 -6.96 -6.78 12.00
C PRO A 20 -7.36 -7.17 13.43
N LYS A 21 -8.59 -7.64 13.60
CA LYS A 21 -9.16 -8.04 14.90
C LYS A 21 -8.69 -9.42 15.38
N ASN A 22 -7.90 -10.13 14.56
CA ASN A 22 -7.37 -11.46 14.83
C ASN A 22 -5.85 -11.48 14.51
N PRO A 23 -5.01 -12.11 15.35
CA PRO A 23 -3.57 -12.27 15.09
C PRO A 23 -3.23 -12.79 13.68
N GLN A 24 -3.99 -13.73 13.13
CA GLN A 24 -3.75 -14.23 11.76
C GLN A 24 -3.91 -13.14 10.69
N ALA A 25 -4.93 -12.30 10.83
CA ALA A 25 -5.15 -11.17 9.92
C ALA A 25 -4.07 -10.10 10.08
N ALA A 26 -3.47 -9.98 11.27
CA ALA A 26 -2.35 -9.08 11.52
C ALA A 26 -1.08 -9.56 10.81
N GLU A 27 -0.76 -10.85 10.92
CA GLU A 27 0.37 -11.47 10.22
C GLU A 27 0.22 -11.38 8.70
N GLU A 28 -0.97 -11.66 8.16
CA GLU A 28 -1.24 -11.57 6.73
C GLU A 28 -1.13 -10.11 6.22
N LEU A 29 -1.60 -9.14 7.01
CA LEU A 29 -1.48 -7.72 6.68
C LEU A 29 -0.02 -7.24 6.73
N GLN A 30 0.78 -7.73 7.68
CA GLN A 30 2.22 -7.48 7.72
C GLN A 30 2.93 -8.10 6.52
N HIS A 31 2.60 -9.36 6.17
CA HIS A 31 3.15 -10.03 5.00
C HIS A 31 2.85 -9.25 3.71
N ARG A 32 1.60 -8.80 3.52
CA ARG A 32 1.21 -7.96 2.38
C ARG A 32 1.99 -6.65 2.32
N LYS A 33 2.20 -5.98 3.46
CA LYS A 33 3.00 -4.75 3.54
C LYS A 33 4.45 -5.00 3.14
N CYS A 34 5.06 -6.09 3.60
CA CYS A 34 6.43 -6.46 3.24
C CYS A 34 6.57 -6.76 1.73
N VAL A 35 5.63 -7.51 1.16
CA VAL A 35 5.62 -7.81 -0.28
C VAL A 35 5.47 -6.53 -1.09
N LYS A 36 4.53 -5.65 -0.72
CA LYS A 36 4.34 -4.36 -1.37
C LYS A 36 5.63 -3.54 -1.36
N LYS A 37 6.26 -3.38 -0.18
CA LYS A 37 7.50 -2.62 -0.06
C LYS A 37 8.59 -3.14 -1.00
N ARG A 38 8.77 -4.46 -1.07
CA ARG A 38 9.77 -5.07 -1.95
C ARG A 38 9.46 -4.84 -3.43
N LEU A 39 8.19 -4.86 -3.81
CA LEU A 39 7.76 -4.56 -5.18
C LEU A 39 7.98 -3.09 -5.52
N ASP A 40 7.65 -2.18 -4.60
CA ASP A 40 7.88 -0.74 -4.76
C ASP A 40 9.38 -0.45 -4.92
N GLU A 41 10.24 -1.03 -4.07
CA GLU A 41 11.71 -0.94 -4.19
C GLU A 41 12.22 -1.48 -5.55
N TYR A 42 11.66 -2.58 -6.04
CA TYR A 42 12.03 -3.15 -7.34
C TYR A 42 11.61 -2.24 -8.50
N LEU A 43 10.40 -1.66 -8.42
CA LEU A 43 9.90 -0.72 -9.42
C LEU A 43 10.72 0.57 -9.42
N GLU A 44 11.05 1.12 -8.26
CA GLU A 44 11.93 2.29 -8.14
C GLU A 44 13.30 2.00 -8.75
N ALA A 45 13.88 0.83 -8.48
CA ALA A 45 15.15 0.41 -9.06
C ALA A 45 15.07 0.26 -10.59
N GLN A 46 13.97 -0.29 -11.12
CA GLN A 46 13.77 -0.37 -12.57
C GLN A 46 13.58 1.01 -13.21
N GLN A 47 12.79 1.88 -12.59
CA GLN A 47 12.58 3.25 -13.06
C GLN A 47 13.89 4.04 -13.05
N LEU A 48 14.73 3.84 -12.03
CA LEU A 48 16.06 4.43 -11.95
C LEU A 48 16.97 3.93 -13.07
N LYS A 49 17.01 2.62 -13.33
CA LYS A 49 17.78 2.04 -14.46
C LYS A 49 17.36 2.61 -15.81
N ARG A 50 16.05 2.69 -16.04
CA ARG A 50 15.48 3.32 -17.24
C ARG A 50 15.88 4.79 -17.37
N ALA A 51 15.83 5.54 -16.26
CA ALA A 51 16.24 6.95 -16.25
C ALA A 51 17.75 7.15 -16.46
N MET A 52 18.58 6.16 -16.10
CA MET A 52 20.02 6.17 -16.30
C MET A 52 20.46 5.79 -17.73
N GLY A 53 19.52 5.44 -18.62
CA GLY A 53 19.81 5.15 -20.02
C GLY A 53 20.38 3.75 -20.30
N ASP A 54 20.42 2.87 -19.29
CA ASP A 54 20.77 1.44 -19.44
C ASP A 54 19.56 0.64 -19.97
N ASP A 55 18.94 1.11 -21.06
CA ASP A 55 17.81 0.47 -21.72
C ASP A 55 18.27 -0.71 -22.59
N ASP A 56 18.84 -1.75 -21.98
CA ASP A 56 18.95 -3.11 -22.55
C ASP A 56 17.84 -4.00 -21.98
N PHE A 57 16.59 -3.51 -22.00
CA PHE A 57 15.47 -4.24 -21.41
C PHE A 57 14.83 -5.28 -22.36
N TRP A 58 15.17 -5.28 -23.66
CA TRP A 58 14.68 -6.25 -24.66
C TRP A 58 15.75 -6.73 -25.66
N ALA A 59 17.04 -6.57 -25.37
CA ALA A 59 18.15 -7.08 -26.19
C ALA A 59 18.73 -8.38 -25.62
#